data_AF-A0A5C8K7C4-F1
#
_entry.id   AF-A0A5C8K7C4-F1
#
_cell.length_a   1.000
_cell.length_b   1.000
_cell.length_c   1.000
_cell.angle_alpha   90.00
_cell.angle_beta   90.00
_cell.angle_gamma   90.00
#
_symmetry.space_group_name_H-M   'P 1'
#
loop_
_entity.id
_entity.type
_entity.pdbx_description
1 polymer ?
#
loop_
_entity_poly.entity_id
_entity_poly.type
_entity_poly.pdbx_seq_one_letter_code
_entity_poly.pdbx_strand_id
1 'polypeptide(L)' 'MALFVSREIKKMKIYIVGTVASGKSTLAKGLSKQLQCPYFSLDDIVHKSKKDSYGNEKRSVAERDEIFQEILKRENYII' A
#
# COMPACT_ATOMS: atom_id res chain seq x y z
N MET A 1 -8.37 28.18 19.44
CA MET A 1 -7.71 27.04 20.10
C MET A 1 -8.42 25.76 19.69
N ALA A 2 -8.05 25.15 18.56
CA ALA A 2 -8.70 23.92 18.12
C ALA A 2 -8.13 22.76 18.97
N LEU A 3 -8.98 22.16 19.79
CA LEU A 3 -8.64 20.97 20.57
C LEU A 3 -8.47 19.80 19.57
N PHE A 4 -7.23 19.47 19.23
CA PHE A 4 -6.92 18.28 18.45
C PHE A 4 -7.05 17.09 19.39
N VAL A 5 -8.21 16.45 19.41
CA VAL A 5 -8.37 15.16 20.08
C VAL A 5 -7.54 14.16 19.27
N SER A 6 -6.32 13.87 19.72
CA SER A 6 -5.53 12.75 19.21
C SER A 6 -6.29 11.47 19.54
N ARG A 7 -7.10 10.99 18.59
CA ARG A 7 -7.54 9.60 18.57
C ARG A 7 -6.27 8.76 18.43
N GLU A 8 -5.94 7.94 19.43
CA GLU A 8 -4.97 6.86 19.23
C GLU A 8 -5.50 5.96 18.11
N ILE A 9 -4.88 6.07 16.94
CA ILE A 9 -5.14 5.15 15.84
C ILE A 9 -4.44 3.84 16.19
N LYS A 10 -5.21 2.89 16.74
CA LYS A 10 -4.79 1.50 16.92
C LYS A 10 -4.25 0.98 15.58
N LYS A 11 -3.10 0.28 15.58
CA LYS A 11 -2.42 -0.24 14.37
C LYS A 11 -3.41 -0.78 13.32
N MET A 12 -3.42 -0.19 12.12
CA MET A 12 -4.37 -0.50 11.04
C MET A 12 -3.68 -1.17 9.86
N LYS A 13 -3.99 -2.45 9.66
CA LYS A 13 -3.52 -3.26 8.54
C LYS A 13 -4.72 -3.66 7.70
N ILE A 14 -4.79 -3.17 6.46
CA ILE A 14 -5.93 -3.40 5.56
C ILE A 14 -5.42 -4.12 4.31
N TYR A 15 -6.09 -5.22 3.95
CA TYR A 15 -5.84 -5.95 2.71
C TYR A 15 -7.13 -5.99 1.89
N ILE A 16 -7.13 -5.36 0.72
CA ILE A 16 -8.32 -5.19 -0.12
C ILE A 16 -8.28 -6.19 -1.27
N VAL A 17 -9.15 -7.20 -1.19
CA VAL A 17 -9.31 -8.24 -2.21
C VAL A 17 -10.62 -8.11 -2.97
N GLY A 18 -10.68 -8.66 -4.18
CA GLY A 18 -11.86 -8.59 -5.03
C GLY A 18 -11.53 -8.74 -6.51
N THR A 19 -12.56 -8.90 -7.35
CA THR A 19 -12.45 -9.16 -8.79
C THR A 19 -11.77 -8.02 -9.56
N VAL A 20 -11.21 -8.32 -10.73
CA VAL A 20 -10.70 -7.28 -11.65
C VAL A 20 -11.79 -6.26 -11.97
N ALA A 21 -11.41 -4.99 -12.13
CA ALA A 21 -12.32 -3.85 -12.35
C ALA A 21 -13.33 -3.51 -11.22
N SER A 22 -13.23 -4.13 -10.03
CA SER A 22 -14.14 -3.82 -8.90
C SER A 22 -13.84 -2.49 -8.16
N GLY A 23 -12.88 -1.70 -8.63
CA GLY A 23 -12.55 -0.40 -8.03
C GLY A 23 -11.70 -0.45 -6.74
N LYS A 24 -11.07 -1.58 -6.41
CA LYS A 24 -10.23 -1.74 -5.19
C LYS A 24 -9.21 -0.62 -5.01
N SER A 25 -8.44 -0.31 -6.05
CA SER A 25 -7.41 0.73 -5.99
C SER A 25 -8.02 2.13 -5.77
N THR A 26 -9.26 2.36 -6.22
CA THR A 26 -9.99 3.61 -5.95
C THR A 26 -10.40 3.68 -4.48
N LEU A 27 -10.95 2.58 -3.94
CA LEU A 27 -11.31 2.48 -2.53
C LEU A 27 -10.07 2.63 -1.62
N ALA A 28 -8.98 1.94 -1.96
CA ALA A 28 -7.72 1.96 -1.23
C ALA A 28 -7.13 3.38 -1.17
N LYS A 29 -7.16 4.13 -2.27
CA LYS A 29 -6.74 5.54 -2.33
C LYS A 29 -7.63 6.44 -1.48
N GLY A 30 -8.94 6.21 -1.48
CA GLY A 30 -9.88 6.94 -0.63
C GLY A 30 -9.58 6.72 0.86
N LEU A 31 -9.45 5.45 1.25
CA LEU A 31 -9.10 5.06 2.62
C LEU A 31 -7.74 5.59 3.05
N SER A 32 -6.73 5.53 2.17
CA SER A 32 -5.40 6.07 2.43
C SER A 32 -5.44 7.56 2.80
N LYS A 33 -6.23 8.35 2.08
CA LYS A 33 -6.42 9.78 2.37
C LYS A 33 -7.17 10.03 3.67
N GLN A 34 -8.23 9.26 3.94
CA GLN A 34 -9.05 9.42 5.14
C GLN A 34 -8.32 8.98 6.41
N LEU A 35 -7.55 7.89 6.32
CA LEU A 35 -6.85 7.28 7.45
C LEU A 35 -5.39 7.73 7.58
N GLN A 36 -4.91 8.58 6.66
CA GLN A 36 -3.50 9.00 6.56
C GLN A 36 -2.52 7.81 6.58
N CYS A 37 -2.92 6.71 5.93
CA CYS A 37 -2.21 5.45 5.92
C CYS A 37 -1.61 5.19 4.53
N PRO A 38 -0.36 4.70 4.40
CA PRO A 38 0.24 4.45 3.10
C PRO A 38 -0.45 3.28 2.37
N TYR A 39 -0.69 3.48 1.07
CA TYR A 39 -1.25 2.48 0.17
C TYR A 39 -0.17 1.90 -0.76
N PHE A 40 -0.15 0.58 -0.91
CA PHE A 40 0.77 -0.15 -1.78
C PHE A 40 -0.01 -1.10 -2.69
N SER A 41 0.07 -0.92 -4.01
CA SER A 41 -0.49 -1.90 -4.94
C SER A 41 0.43 -3.11 -5.06
N LEU A 42 -0.12 -4.32 -5.14
CA LEU A 42 0.68 -5.52 -5.42
C LEU A 42 1.41 -5.41 -6.77
N ASP A 43 0.80 -4.76 -7.77
CA ASP A 43 1.45 -4.47 -9.04
C ASP A 43 2.75 -3.66 -8.87
N ASP A 44 2.76 -2.67 -7.97
CA ASP A 44 3.93 -1.81 -7.71
C ASP A 44 5.05 -2.58 -6.99
N ILE A 45 4.72 -3.67 -6.29
CA ILE A 45 5.67 -4.54 -5.61
C ILE A 45 6.26 -5.56 -6.60
N VAL A 46 5.44 -6.10 -7.50
CA VAL A 46 5.87 -7.08 -8.50
C VAL A 46 6.67 -6.45 -9.64
N HIS A 47 6.33 -5.22 -10.06
CA HIS A 47 6.96 -4.56 -11.19
C HIS A 47 7.93 -3.46 -10.75
N LYS A 48 9.12 -3.41 -11.36
CA LYS A 48 10.05 -2.29 -11.14
C LYS A 48 9.40 -0.97 -11.54
N SER A 49 9.73 0.09 -10.79
CA SER A 49 9.25 1.43 -11.10
C SER A 49 9.70 1.83 -12.50
N LYS A 50 8.80 2.47 -13.27
CA LYS A 50 9.12 2.95 -14.62
C LYS A 50 10.31 3.94 -14.67
N LYS A 51 10.74 4.46 -13.51
CA LYS A 51 11.93 5.31 -13.40
C LYS A 51 13.25 4.52 -13.48
N ASP A 52 13.25 3.26 -13.06
CA ASP A 52 14.46 2.44 -12.92
C ASP A 52 14.68 1.49 -14.10
N SER A 53 13.67 1.28 -14.95
CA SER A 53 13.75 0.36 -16.08
C SER A 53 12.81 0.74 -17.23
N TYR A 54 13.34 0.74 -18.47
CA TYR A 54 12.60 0.94 -19.74
C TYR A 54 11.73 -0.27 -20.12
N GLY A 55 10.99 -0.83 -19.15
CA GLY A 55 10.13 -2.00 -19.37
C GLY A 55 9.40 -2.45 -18.11
N ASN A 56 8.34 -3.26 -18.29
CA ASN A 56 7.63 -3.98 -17.22
C ASN A 56 8.50 -5.12 -16.66
N GLU A 57 9.71 -4.81 -16.24
CA GLU A 57 10.61 -5.79 -15.66
C GLU A 57 10.04 -6.24 -14.31
N LYS A 58 9.76 -7.53 -14.20
CA LYS A 58 9.31 -8.13 -12.94
C LYS A 58 10.50 -8.17 -11.98
N ARG A 59 10.30 -7.74 -10.74
CA ARG A 59 11.28 -7.94 -9.67
C ARG A 59 11.48 -9.43 -9.44
N SER A 60 12.69 -9.79 -9.00
CA SER A 60 12.95 -11.15 -8.54
C SER A 60 12.06 -11.47 -7.33
N VAL A 61 11.82 -12.76 -7.07
CA VAL A 61 11.01 -13.20 -5.92
C VAL A 61 11.63 -12.71 -4.61
N ALA A 62 12.96 -12.72 -4.50
CA ALA A 62 13.69 -12.23 -3.34
C ALA A 62 13.43 -10.74 -3.09
N GLU A 63 13.62 -9.88 -4.10
CA GLU A 63 13.37 -8.43 -3.97
C GLU A 63 11.89 -8.13 -3.67
N ARG A 64 10.97 -8.87 -4.29
CA ARG A 64 9.53 -8.72 -4.04
C ARG A 64 9.21 -9.01 -2.58
N ASP A 65 9.74 -10.13 -2.06
CA ASP A 65 9.49 -10.56 -0.70
C ASP A 65 10.15 -9.61 0.30
N GLU A 66 11.35 -9.09 0.03
CA GLU A 66 11.97 -8.04 0.84
C GLU A 66 11.10 -6.79 0.93
N ILE A 67 10.63 -6.25 -0.20
CA ILE A 67 9.74 -5.08 -0.23
C ILE A 67 8.45 -5.36 0.52
N PHE A 68 7.87 -6.54 0.32
CA PHE A 68 6.64 -6.93 1.00
C PHE A 68 6.84 -7.02 2.51
N GLN A 69 7.95 -7.63 2.98
CA GLN A 69 8.31 -7.69 4.39
C GLN A 69 8.52 -6.28 4.98
N GLU A 70 9.16 -5.37 4.25
CA GLU A 70 9.29 -3.97 4.67
C GLU A 70 7.94 -3.27 4.85
N ILE A 71 6.96 -3.55 3.98
CA ILE A 71 5.59 -3.04 4.16
C ILE A 71 4.93 -3.66 5.40
N LEU A 72 5.07 -4.97 5.61
CA LEU A 72 4.47 -5.69 6.74
C LEU A 72 5.03 -5.27 8.11
N LYS A 73 6.30 -4.82 8.15
CA LYS A 73 6.94 -4.25 9.35
C LYS A 73 6.33 -2.91 9.77
N ARG A 74 5.64 -2.21 8.88
CA ARG A 74 4.98 -0.93 9.22
C ARG A 74 3.80 -1.16 10.17
N GLU A 75 3.56 -0.16 11.01
CA GLU A 75 2.44 -0.20 11.94
C GLU A 75 1.08 -0.06 11.24
N ASN A 76 1.05 0.72 10.15
CA ASN A 76 -0.14 0.99 9.36
C ASN A 76 0.15 0.82 7.86
N TYR A 77 -0.69 0.05 7.15
CA TYR A 77 -0.63 -0.07 5.70
C TYR A 77 -1.99 -0.47 5.09
N ILE A 78 -2.16 -0.13 3.81
CA ILE A 78 -3.23 -0.62 2.95
C ILE A 78 -2.58 -1.31 1.74
N ILE A 79 -2.97 -2.55 1.47
CA ILE A 79 -2.53 -3.31 0.29
C ILE A 79 -3.75 -3.72 -0.51
#